data_AF-A0A9P7AA26-F1
#
_entry.id   AF-A0A9P7AA26-F1
#
_cell.length_a   1.000
_cell.length_b   1.000
_cell.length_c   1.000
_cell.angle_alpha   90.00
_cell.angle_beta   90.00
_cell.angle_gamma   90.00
#
_symmetry.space_group_name_H-M   'P 1'
#
loop_
_entity.id
_entity.type
_entity.pdbx_description
1 polymer ?
#
loop_
_entity_poly.entity_id
_entity_poly.type
_entity_poly.pdbx_seq_one_letter_code
_entity_poly.pdbx_strand_id
1 'polypeptide(L)'
;HWVDGHFKDTSLKTLGLRIQLGHRVGERCYNPISTVFYNDFVILDVNGVHSVAVDFCGCETAQSLTTQLLHIRWFPATSVNPRKIGWE
;
A
#
# COMPACT_ATOMS: atom_id res chain seq x y z
N HIS A 1 -10.16 -15.94 -6.25
CA HIS A 1 -9.43 -16.61 -7.34
C HIS A 1 -10.14 -17.89 -7.72
N TRP A 2 -10.07 -18.27 -8.99
CA TRP A 2 -10.71 -19.49 -9.47
C TRP A 2 -9.85 -20.70 -9.10
N VAL A 3 -10.44 -21.67 -8.41
CA VAL A 3 -9.81 -22.94 -8.05
C VAL A 3 -10.85 -24.03 -8.26
N ASP A 4 -10.50 -25.11 -8.93
CA ASP A 4 -11.35 -26.30 -9.07
C ASP A 4 -12.81 -26.00 -9.47
N GLY A 5 -12.99 -25.14 -10.49
CA GLY A 5 -14.31 -24.87 -11.05
C GLY A 5 -15.22 -23.95 -10.21
N HIS A 6 -14.70 -23.28 -9.18
CA HIS A 6 -15.45 -22.29 -8.41
C HIS A 6 -14.58 -21.10 -7.99
N PHE A 7 -15.22 -19.99 -7.62
CA PHE A 7 -14.52 -18.82 -7.12
C PHE A 7 -14.32 -18.95 -5.61
N LYS A 8 -13.07 -18.95 -5.17
CA LYS A 8 -12.69 -18.86 -3.76
C LYS A 8 -12.33 -17.42 -3.42
N ASP A 9 -12.87 -16.89 -2.33
CA ASP A 9 -12.52 -15.56 -1.87
C ASP A 9 -11.01 -15.43 -1.64
N THR A 10 -10.43 -14.32 -2.08
CA THR A 10 -9.01 -14.02 -1.92
C THR A 10 -8.79 -12.52 -2.06
N SER A 11 -7.81 -12.00 -1.33
CA SER A 11 -7.42 -10.60 -1.48
C SER A 11 -6.53 -10.42 -2.71
N LEU A 12 -6.56 -9.21 -3.30
CA LEU A 12 -5.62 -8.85 -4.37
C LEU A 12 -4.16 -8.93 -3.89
N LYS A 13 -3.90 -8.68 -2.59
CA LYS A 13 -2.60 -8.88 -1.96
C LYS A 13 -2.14 -10.34 -2.05
N THR A 14 -3.01 -11.31 -1.74
CA THR A 14 -2.68 -12.74 -1.83
C THR A 14 -2.33 -13.15 -3.26
N LEU A 15 -2.94 -12.48 -4.25
CA LEU A 15 -2.63 -12.66 -5.66
C LEU A 15 -1.36 -11.92 -6.12
N GLY A 16 -0.65 -11.23 -5.21
CA GLY A 16 0.61 -10.55 -5.50
C GLY A 16 0.48 -9.09 -5.93
N LEU A 17 -0.71 -8.49 -5.87
CA LEU A 17 -0.86 -7.07 -6.18
C LEU A 17 -0.17 -6.21 -5.12
N ARG A 18 0.69 -5.31 -5.58
CA ARG A 18 1.36 -4.27 -4.78
C ARG A 18 1.13 -2.91 -5.43
N ILE A 19 0.82 -1.91 -4.63
CA ILE A 19 0.51 -0.56 -5.09
C ILE A 19 1.72 0.34 -4.84
N GLN A 20 2.39 0.75 -5.92
CA GLN A 20 3.52 1.69 -5.86
C GLN A 20 3.02 3.12 -5.70
N LEU A 21 3.49 3.81 -4.65
CA LEU A 21 3.23 5.22 -4.38
C LEU A 21 4.42 6.10 -4.73
N GLY A 22 4.17 7.40 -4.84
CA GLY A 22 5.19 8.43 -5.06
C GLY A 22 5.70 8.57 -6.49
N HIS A 23 5.20 7.75 -7.43
CA HIS A 23 5.47 7.83 -8.87
C HIS A 23 4.17 7.85 -9.67
N ARG A 24 4.24 8.19 -10.96
CA ARG A 24 3.06 8.11 -11.84
C ARG A 24 2.67 6.67 -12.09
N VAL A 25 1.40 6.44 -12.43
CA VAL A 25 0.91 5.12 -12.82
C VAL A 25 1.73 4.60 -14.01
N GLY A 26 2.27 3.39 -13.88
CA GLY A 26 3.12 2.75 -14.89
C GLY A 26 4.62 3.04 -14.76
N GLU A 27 5.02 4.03 -13.94
CA GLU A 27 6.43 4.25 -13.64
C GLU A 27 6.92 3.27 -12.57
N ARG A 28 8.13 2.72 -12.78
CA ARG A 28 8.78 1.86 -11.81
C ARG A 28 9.61 2.70 -10.84
N CYS A 29 9.41 2.52 -9.55
CA CYS A 29 10.34 3.02 -8.53
C CYS A 29 11.55 2.09 -8.44
N TYR A 30 12.76 2.65 -8.48
CA TYR A 30 14.00 1.89 -8.28
C TYR A 30 14.43 1.84 -6.81
N ASN A 31 13.84 2.67 -5.94
CA ASN A 31 14.08 2.66 -4.50
C ASN A 31 12.76 2.55 -3.70
N PRO A 32 12.01 1.43 -3.83
CA PRO A 32 10.76 1.26 -3.10
C PRO A 32 11.02 0.91 -1.62
N ILE A 33 10.33 1.61 -0.73
CA ILE A 33 10.28 1.30 0.70
C ILE A 33 9.15 0.29 0.92
N SER A 34 9.56 -0.96 1.11
CA SER A 34 8.67 -2.14 1.17
C SER A 34 8.80 -2.82 2.55
N THR A 35 8.41 -2.14 3.64
CA THR A 35 8.51 -2.73 4.99
C THR A 35 7.38 -3.72 5.25
N VAL A 36 7.60 -4.65 6.20
CA VAL A 36 6.55 -5.59 6.66
C VAL A 36 5.28 -4.85 7.09
N PHE A 37 5.42 -3.66 7.67
CA PHE A 37 4.28 -2.82 8.08
C PHE A 37 3.41 -2.37 6.90
N TYR A 38 3.97 -2.17 5.72
CA TYR A 38 3.24 -1.71 4.53
C TYR A 38 2.70 -2.87 3.69
N ASN A 39 3.02 -4.12 4.06
CA ASN A 39 2.41 -5.29 3.45
C ASN A 39 0.99 -5.54 3.95
N ASP A 40 0.62 -5.10 5.15
CA ASP A 40 -0.72 -5.28 5.75
C ASP A 40 -1.49 -3.95 5.80
N PHE A 41 -1.52 -3.22 4.69
CA PHE A 41 -2.26 -1.97 4.62
C PHE A 41 -3.76 -2.26 4.43
N VAL A 42 -4.60 -1.66 5.27
CA VAL A 42 -6.05 -1.85 5.23
C VAL A 42 -6.73 -0.61 4.66
N ILE A 43 -7.49 -0.79 3.60
CA ILE A 43 -8.32 0.25 2.97
C ILE A 43 -9.78 -0.03 3.34
N LEU A 44 -10.46 1.02 3.78
CA LEU A 44 -11.90 1.04 3.96
C LEU A 44 -12.51 1.75 2.74
N ASP A 45 -13.33 1.05 1.97
CA ASP A 45 -14.08 1.57 0.82
C ASP A 45 -15.58 1.31 1.01
N VAL A 46 -16.42 1.95 0.21
CA VAL A 46 -17.88 1.74 0.20
C VAL A 46 -18.25 0.27 -0.11
N ASN A 47 -17.34 -0.45 -0.77
CA ASN A 47 -17.50 -1.85 -1.14
C ASN A 47 -16.97 -2.83 -0.08
N GLY A 48 -16.35 -2.33 0.99
CA GLY A 48 -15.87 -3.15 2.11
C GLY A 48 -14.44 -2.85 2.56
N VAL A 49 -13.85 -3.83 3.23
CA VAL A 49 -12.50 -3.75 3.80
C VAL A 49 -11.53 -4.53 2.91
N HIS A 50 -10.46 -3.87 2.47
CA HIS A 50 -9.48 -4.46 1.56
C HIS A 50 -8.09 -4.45 2.17
N SER A 51 -7.50 -5.63 2.31
CA SER A 51 -6.07 -5.77 2.65
C SER A 51 -5.23 -5.72 1.38
N VAL A 52 -4.31 -4.76 1.31
CA VAL A 52 -3.40 -4.55 0.18
C VAL A 52 -1.95 -4.46 0.65
N ALA A 53 -1.01 -4.66 -0.28
CA ALA A 53 0.39 -4.33 -0.06
C ALA A 53 0.72 -3.00 -0.77
N VAL A 54 1.49 -2.15 -0.10
CA VAL A 54 1.86 -0.82 -0.57
C VAL A 54 3.38 -0.67 -0.56
N ASP A 55 3.93 -0.09 -1.62
CA ASP A 55 5.33 0.28 -1.71
C ASP A 55 5.43 1.80 -1.79
N PHE A 56 6.09 2.43 -0.82
CA PHE A 56 6.32 3.87 -0.86
C PHE A 56 7.56 4.19 -1.71
N CYS A 57 7.59 5.34 -2.34
CA CYS A 57 8.82 5.83 -2.97
C CYS A 57 9.80 6.29 -1.89
N GLY A 58 11.04 5.79 -1.95
CA GLY A 58 12.18 6.23 -1.14
C GLY A 58 13.27 6.95 -1.93
N CYS A 59 13.01 7.35 -3.17
CA CYS A 59 13.97 8.14 -3.96
C CYS A 59 14.33 9.45 -3.24
N GLU A 60 15.46 10.06 -3.58
CA GLU A 60 15.95 11.29 -2.94
C GLU A 60 14.92 12.44 -2.96
N THR A 61 14.13 12.53 -4.04
CA THR A 61 13.08 13.53 -4.23
C THR A 61 11.71 13.10 -3.71
N ALA A 62 11.63 11.96 -3.01
CA ALA A 62 10.37 11.42 -2.53
C ALA A 62 9.71 12.37 -1.53
N GLN A 63 8.41 12.57 -1.71
CA GLN A 63 7.59 13.29 -0.74
C GLN A 63 7.41 12.45 0.53
N SER A 64 6.94 13.09 1.62
CA SER A 64 6.63 12.36 2.86
C SER A 64 5.65 11.20 2.62
N LEU A 65 5.70 10.14 3.42
CA LEU A 65 4.80 8.99 3.28
C LEU A 65 3.32 9.42 3.28
N THR A 66 2.96 10.35 4.18
CA THR A 66 1.60 10.90 4.25
C THR A 66 1.24 11.63 2.95
N THR A 67 2.13 12.46 2.41
CA THR A 67 1.90 13.16 1.14
C THR A 67 1.70 12.17 -0.02
N GLN A 68 2.48 11.09 -0.07
CA GLN A 68 2.34 10.05 -1.09
C GLN A 68 0.96 9.37 -1.05
N LEU A 69 0.41 9.11 0.15
CA LEU A 69 -0.97 8.61 0.32
C LEU A 69 -2.01 9.64 -0.14
N LEU A 70 -1.85 10.89 0.29
CA LEU A 70 -2.79 11.96 -0.05
C LEU A 70 -2.84 12.25 -1.56
N HIS A 71 -1.72 12.10 -2.28
CA HIS A 71 -1.68 12.23 -3.74
C HIS A 71 -2.56 11.20 -4.46
N ILE A 72 -2.79 10.03 -3.86
CA ILE A 72 -3.72 9.02 -4.38
C ILE A 72 -5.08 9.05 -3.66
N ARG A 73 -5.35 10.12 -2.91
CA ARG A 73 -6.59 10.35 -2.15
C ARG A 73 -6.87 9.30 -1.07
N TRP A 74 -5.82 8.66 -0.56
CA TRP A 74 -5.93 7.76 0.59
C TRP A 74 -5.71 8.56 1.86
N PHE A 75 -6.79 8.73 2.62
CA PHE A 75 -6.77 9.45 3.88
C PHE A 75 -6.51 8.46 5.02
N PRO A 76 -5.42 8.63 5.79
CA PRO A 76 -5.17 7.77 6.94
C PRO A 76 -6.34 7.84 7.93
N ALA A 77 -6.85 6.70 8.37
CA ALA A 77 -7.86 6.64 9.42
C ALA A 77 -7.33 7.16 10.77
N THR A 78 -6.01 7.13 10.96
CA THR A 78 -5.33 7.67 12.14
C THR A 78 -4.18 8.59 11.72
N SER A 79 -4.11 9.78 12.33
CA SER A 79 -3.02 10.74 12.13
C SER A 79 -1.76 10.40 12.94
N VAL A 80 -1.84 9.37 13.80
CA VAL A 80 -0.67 8.84 14.49
C VAL A 80 0.14 8.11 13.44
N ASN A 81 1.15 8.83 12.92
CA ASN A 81 2.34 8.34 12.22
C ASN A 81 2.34 6.80 12.11
N PRO A 82 2.11 6.19 10.93
CA PRO A 82 2.03 4.74 10.80
C PRO A 82 3.30 4.17 11.42
N ARG A 83 3.13 3.59 12.61
CA ARG A 83 4.11 3.56 13.73
C ARG A 83 5.56 3.76 13.29
N LYS A 84 6.16 4.93 13.61
CA LYS A 84 7.60 4.93 13.91
C LYS A 84 7.77 4.06 15.15
N ILE A 85 8.13 2.80 14.96
CA ILE A 85 8.98 2.14 15.96
C ILE A 85 10.30 2.91 15.90
N GLY A 86 10.75 3.39 17.06
CA GLY A 86 11.97 4.16 17.19
C GLY A 86 13.13 3.43 16.52
N TRP A 87 13.99 4.20 15.88
CA TRP A 87 15.37 3.82 15.74
C TRP A 87 15.95 3.67 17.15
N GLU A 88 16.13 2.44 17.58
CA GLU A 88 17.31 1.96 18.33
C GLU A 88 17.76 0.67 17.63
#